data_AF-A0A2J7PBT1-F1
#
_entry.id   AF-A0A2J7PBT1-F1
#
_cell.length_a   1.000
_cell.length_b   1.000
_cell.length_c   1.000
_cell.angle_alpha   90.00
_cell.angle_beta   90.00
_cell.angle_gamma   90.00
#
_symmetry.space_group_name_H-M   'P 1'
#
loop_
_entity.id
_entity.type
_entity.pdbx_description
1 polymer ?
#
loop_
_entity_poly.entity_id
_entity_poly.type
_entity_poly.pdbx_seq_one_letter_code
_entity_poly.pdbx_strand_id
1 'polypeptide(L)'
;YHGVQNLLSSRLLSKHIKIRIHKTTILPVVLYGCETWSLTLREEHRLRVSENRVLRRIFGPKRDEVTGVWRKLHNEELHNLRMRWAWHVARMGVKRNAYRILVGLSERKRLFGRLKCRWLDNIKWVLEVG
;
A
#
# COMPACT_ATOMS: atom_id res chain seq x y z
N TYR A 1 -9.78 13.58 13.08
CA TYR A 1 -9.57 12.34 12.28
C TYR A 1 -10.80 11.44 12.07
N HIS A 2 -11.94 11.67 12.77
CA HIS A 2 -13.13 10.82 12.63
C HIS A 2 -13.87 10.95 11.28
N GLY A 3 -13.90 12.14 10.67
CA GLY A 3 -14.55 12.36 9.37
C GLY A 3 -13.98 11.51 8.23
N VAL A 4 -12.66 11.40 8.13
CA VAL A 4 -11.99 10.61 7.07
C VAL A 4 -12.29 9.11 7.21
N GLN A 5 -12.40 8.60 8.44
CA GLN A 5 -12.75 7.20 8.67
C GLN A 5 -14.19 6.91 8.24
N ASN A 6 -15.12 7.84 8.47
CA ASN A 6 -16.51 7.73 8.04
C ASN A 6 -16.62 7.77 6.51
N LEU A 7 -15.86 8.66 5.86
CA LEU A 7 -15.80 8.74 4.39
C LEU A 7 -15.30 7.44 3.76
N LEU A 8 -14.22 6.85 4.30
CA LEU A 8 -13.71 5.57 3.81
C LEU A 8 -14.69 4.40 4.03
N SER A 9 -15.51 4.48 5.08
CA SER A 9 -16.50 3.44 5.42
C SER A 9 -17.82 3.59 4.66
N SER A 10 -18.11 4.78 4.13
CA SER A 10 -19.35 5.06 3.39
C SER A 10 -19.48 4.19 2.13
N ARG A 11 -20.69 3.66 1.87
CA ARG A 11 -20.98 2.91 0.64
C ARG A 11 -21.29 3.82 -0.56
N LEU A 12 -21.62 5.09 -0.28
CA LEU A 12 -21.99 6.09 -1.27
C LEU A 12 -20.82 6.56 -2.13
N LEU A 13 -19.59 6.44 -1.63
CA LEU A 13 -18.39 6.87 -2.35
C LEU A 13 -17.82 5.75 -3.22
N SER A 14 -17.58 6.09 -4.49
CA SER A 14 -16.85 5.22 -5.41
C SER A 14 -15.45 4.88 -4.88
N LYS A 15 -14.97 3.67 -5.22
CA LYS A 15 -13.63 3.18 -4.86
C LYS A 15 -12.53 4.18 -5.26
N HIS A 16 -12.66 4.82 -6.42
CA HIS A 16 -11.70 5.80 -6.92
C HIS A 16 -11.58 7.02 -6.01
N ILE A 17 -12.70 7.55 -5.50
CA ILE A 17 -12.73 8.69 -4.58
C ILE A 17 -12.07 8.32 -3.25
N LYS A 18 -12.38 7.13 -2.71
CA LYS A 18 -11.75 6.64 -1.47
C LYS A 18 -10.24 6.49 -1.61
N ILE A 19 -9.76 5.98 -2.75
CA ILE A 19 -8.34 5.90 -3.07
C ILE A 19 -7.71 7.30 -3.11
N ARG A 20 -8.38 8.27 -3.74
CA ARG A 20 -7.90 9.66 -3.80
C ARG A 20 -7.80 10.30 -2.41
N ILE A 21 -8.80 10.12 -1.55
CA ILE A 21 -8.77 10.61 -0.15
C ILE A 21 -7.61 9.97 0.62
N HIS A 22 -7.42 8.66 0.48
CA HIS A 22 -6.32 7.97 1.16
C HIS A 22 -4.94 8.52 0.73
N LYS A 23 -4.72 8.72 -0.57
CA LYS A 23 -3.47 9.27 -1.11
C LYS A 23 -3.20 10.72 -0.72
N THR A 24 -4.25 11.53 -0.55
CA THR A 24 -4.11 12.98 -0.31
C THR A 24 -4.08 13.34 1.17
N THR A 25 -4.73 12.56 2.04
CA THR A 25 -4.84 12.91 3.46
C THR A 25 -4.05 11.95 4.36
N ILE A 26 -4.13 10.64 4.11
CA ILE A 26 -3.54 9.64 5.00
C ILE A 26 -2.07 9.40 4.64
N LEU A 27 -1.77 9.24 3.36
CA LEU A 27 -0.43 8.97 2.87
C LEU A 27 0.62 10.04 3.26
N PRO A 28 0.38 11.36 3.10
CA PRO A 28 1.39 12.36 3.50
C PRO A 28 1.66 12.36 5.00
N VAL A 29 0.65 12.12 5.84
CA VAL A 29 0.83 12.05 7.30
C VAL A 29 1.64 10.81 7.69
N VAL A 30 1.38 9.68 7.05
CA VAL A 30 2.17 8.45 7.25
C VAL A 30 3.61 8.66 6.78
N LEU A 31 3.82 9.26 5.61
CA LEU A 31 5.16 9.53 5.06
C LEU A 31 5.96 10.48 5.96
N TYR A 32 5.36 11.57 6.43
CA TYR A 32 5.99 12.48 7.38
C TYR A 32 6.38 11.76 8.68
N GLY A 33 5.51 10.89 9.19
CA GLY A 33 5.84 10.02 10.33
C GLY A 33 7.06 9.14 10.06
N CYS A 34 7.17 8.55 8.86
CA CYS A 34 8.32 7.73 8.46
C CYS A 34 9.62 8.53 8.26
N GLU A 35 9.53 9.82 7.97
CA GLU A 35 10.70 10.72 7.91
C GLU A 35 11.22 11.04 9.30
N THR A 36 10.32 11.22 10.27
CA THR A 36 10.67 11.56 11.66
C THR A 36 10.98 10.35 12.54
N TRP A 37 10.45 9.17 12.22
CA TRP A 37 10.64 7.93 12.99
C TRP A 37 11.46 6.91 12.20
N SER A 38 12.47 6.32 12.85
CA SER A 38 13.16 5.16 12.29
C SER A 38 12.17 4.02 12.07
N LEU A 39 12.02 3.56 10.82
CA LEU A 39 11.22 2.37 10.46
C LEU A 39 11.87 1.12 11.06
N THR A 40 11.52 0.85 12.30
CA THR A 40 11.77 -0.41 12.99
C THR A 40 10.80 -1.47 12.45
N LEU A 41 11.16 -2.76 12.55
CA LEU A 41 10.33 -3.87 12.03
C LEU A 41 8.89 -3.84 12.61
N ARG A 42 8.74 -3.35 13.84
CA ARG A 42 7.45 -3.18 14.50
C ARG A 42 6.58 -2.14 13.79
N GLU A 43 7.15 -1.01 13.43
CA GLU A 43 6.49 0.09 12.74
C GLU A 43 6.10 -0.32 11.32
N GLU A 44 6.97 -1.04 10.61
CA GLU A 44 6.64 -1.61 9.29
C GLU A 44 5.44 -2.56 9.37
N HIS A 45 5.41 -3.45 10.37
CA HIS A 45 4.27 -4.32 10.59
C HIS A 45 2.98 -3.53 10.88
N ARG A 46 3.06 -2.48 11.72
CA ARG A 46 1.91 -1.61 12.01
C ARG A 46 1.42 -0.86 10.77
N LEU A 47 2.33 -0.38 9.93
CA LEU A 47 2.00 0.24 8.64
C LEU A 47 1.29 -0.75 7.73
N ARG A 48 1.81 -1.98 7.59
CA ARG A 48 1.18 -3.04 6.79
C ARG A 48 -0.23 -3.40 7.28
N VAL A 49 -0.43 -3.51 8.59
CA VAL A 49 -1.76 -3.74 9.19
C VAL A 49 -2.69 -2.56 8.91
N SER A 50 -2.19 -1.32 8.98
CA SER A 50 -2.97 -0.12 8.68
C SER A 50 -3.41 -0.07 7.21
N GLU A 51 -2.51 -0.40 6.27
CA GLU A 51 -2.82 -0.49 4.84
C GLU A 51 -3.87 -1.56 4.57
N ASN A 52 -3.70 -2.75 5.16
CA ASN A 52 -4.66 -3.86 5.01
C ASN A 52 -6.06 -3.46 5.52
N ARG A 53 -6.13 -2.68 6.61
CA ARG A 53 -7.40 -2.15 7.13
C ARG A 53 -8.06 -1.19 6.14
N VAL A 54 -7.27 -0.32 5.49
CA VAL A 54 -7.78 0.61 4.47
C VAL A 54 -8.23 -0.14 3.22
N LEU A 55 -7.44 -1.09 2.72
CA LEU A 55 -7.78 -1.88 1.53
C LEU A 55 -9.09 -2.65 1.72
N ARG A 56 -9.31 -3.27 2.89
CA ARG A 56 -10.58 -3.93 3.22
C ARG A 56 -11.79 -2.97 3.19
N ARG A 57 -11.61 -1.70 3.58
CA ARG A 57 -12.69 -0.69 3.50
C ARG A 57 -12.96 -0.22 2.07
N ILE A 58 -11.93 -0.15 1.23
CA ILE A 58 -12.06 0.31 -0.16
C ILE A 58 -12.68 -0.78 -1.03
N PHE A 59 -12.16 -2.01 -0.95
CA PHE A 59 -12.62 -3.12 -1.78
C PHE A 59 -13.90 -3.76 -1.26
N GLY A 60 -14.14 -3.67 0.06
CA GLY A 60 -15.33 -4.23 0.70
C GLY A 60 -15.25 -5.76 0.85
N PRO A 61 -16.35 -6.40 1.28
CA PRO A 61 -16.43 -7.85 1.33
C PRO A 61 -16.41 -8.42 -0.10
N LYS A 62 -15.78 -9.58 -0.25
CA LYS A 62 -15.74 -10.33 -1.51
C LYS A 62 -16.74 -11.47 -1.43
N ARG A 63 -17.50 -11.69 -2.50
CA ARG A 63 -18.39 -12.85 -2.61
C ARG A 63 -17.53 -14.07 -2.92
N ASP A 64 -17.68 -15.12 -2.13
CA ASP A 64 -17.05 -16.39 -2.43
C ASP A 64 -17.75 -17.02 -3.65
N GLU A 65 -16.96 -17.47 -4.62
CA GLU A 65 -17.48 -18.08 -5.85
C GLU A 65 -18.05 -19.48 -5.58
N VAL A 66 -17.52 -20.18 -4.57
CA VAL A 66 -17.90 -21.57 -4.27
C VAL A 66 -19.11 -21.64 -3.34
N THR A 67 -19.10 -20.85 -2.26
CA THR A 67 -20.17 -20.89 -1.25
C THR A 67 -21.23 -19.80 -1.44
N GLY A 68 -20.99 -18.82 -2.31
CA GLY A 68 -21.90 -17.68 -2.53
C GLY A 68 -21.99 -16.71 -1.35
N VAL A 69 -21.29 -16.98 -0.24
CA VAL A 69 -21.31 -16.20 1.00
C VAL A 69 -20.39 -14.98 0.89
N TRP A 70 -20.82 -13.87 1.49
CA TRP A 70 -19.99 -12.68 1.62
C TRP A 70 -18.98 -12.84 2.74
N ARG A 71 -17.69 -12.78 2.40
CA ARG A 71 -16.60 -12.86 3.39
C ARG A 71 -15.65 -11.67 3.34
N LYS A 72 -14.91 -11.47 4.43
CA LYS A 72 -13.82 -10.49 4.48
C LYS A 72 -12.63 -10.98 3.65
N LEU A 73 -11.98 -10.06 2.95
CA LEU A 73 -10.75 -10.31 2.20
C LEU A 73 -9.64 -10.88 3.11
N HIS A 74 -9.08 -12.00 2.68
CA HIS A 74 -7.98 -12.67 3.35
C HIS A 74 -6.67 -11.90 3.16
N ASN A 75 -5.69 -12.12 4.04
CA ASN A 75 -4.39 -11.43 3.96
C ASN A 75 -3.66 -11.76 2.65
N GLU A 76 -3.78 -13.00 2.16
CA GLU A 76 -3.22 -13.45 0.89
C GLU A 76 -3.85 -12.75 -0.31
N GLU A 77 -5.18 -12.57 -0.30
CA GLU A 77 -5.87 -11.84 -1.38
C GLU A 77 -5.44 -10.37 -1.43
N LEU A 78 -5.27 -9.75 -0.25
CA LEU A 78 -4.73 -8.39 -0.15
C LEU A 78 -3.29 -8.32 -0.66
N HIS A 79 -2.47 -9.34 -0.37
CA HIS A 79 -1.12 -9.45 -0.90
C HIS A 79 -1.13 -9.59 -2.42
N ASN A 80 -1.98 -10.45 -2.97
CA ASN A 80 -2.15 -10.62 -4.42
C ASN A 80 -2.59 -9.34 -5.12
N LEU A 81 -3.49 -8.54 -4.51
CA LEU A 81 -3.86 -7.23 -5.04
C LEU A 81 -2.66 -6.27 -5.10
N ARG A 82 -1.80 -6.28 -4.07
CA ARG A 82 -0.57 -5.47 -4.04
C ARG A 82 0.41 -5.94 -5.11
N MET A 83 0.62 -7.25 -5.23
CA MET A 83 1.52 -7.83 -6.23
C MET A 83 1.03 -7.56 -7.65
N ARG A 84 -0.28 -7.70 -7.91
CA ARG A 84 -0.87 -7.39 -9.22
C ARG A 84 -0.70 -5.91 -9.58
N TRP A 85 -0.88 -5.01 -8.61
CA TRP A 85 -0.62 -3.59 -8.80
C TRP A 85 0.86 -3.32 -9.06
N ALA A 86 1.76 -3.92 -8.29
CA ALA A 86 3.21 -3.78 -8.46
C ALA A 86 3.66 -4.30 -9.83
N TRP A 87 3.12 -5.43 -10.28
CA TRP A 87 3.39 -5.98 -11.60
C TRP A 87 2.84 -5.07 -12.71
N HIS A 88 1.64 -4.51 -12.54
CA HIS A 88 1.09 -3.51 -13.45
C HIS A 88 1.99 -2.26 -13.53
N VAL A 89 2.53 -1.81 -12.40
CA VAL A 89 3.47 -0.67 -12.33
C VAL A 89 4.83 -1.04 -12.94
N ALA A 90 5.34 -2.25 -12.71
CA ALA A 90 6.61 -2.73 -13.28
C ALA A 90 6.54 -2.84 -14.82
N ARG A 91 5.34 -3.10 -15.36
CA ARG A 91 5.08 -3.05 -16.80
C ARG A 91 4.83 -1.65 -17.34
N MET A 92 4.73 -0.62 -16.49
CA MET A 92 4.69 0.76 -16.96
C MET A 92 6.08 1.19 -17.43
N GLY A 93 6.15 1.94 -18.52
CA GLY A 93 7.41 2.47 -19.04
C GLY A 93 8.16 3.35 -18.02
N VAL A 94 9.48 3.33 -18.11
CA VAL A 94 10.45 3.97 -17.19
C VAL A 94 10.18 5.47 -16.95
N LYS A 95 9.57 6.15 -17.92
CA LYS A 95 9.23 7.58 -17.85
C LYS A 95 8.13 7.89 -16.81
N ARG A 96 7.33 6.91 -16.38
CA ARG A 96 6.24 7.17 -15.42
C ARG A 96 6.74 7.22 -13.98
N ASN A 97 6.31 8.24 -13.23
CA ASN A 97 6.67 8.43 -11.82
C ASN A 97 6.34 7.21 -10.95
N ALA A 98 5.27 6.47 -11.23
CA ALA A 98 4.92 5.26 -10.49
C ALA A 98 6.00 4.16 -10.58
N TYR A 99 6.55 3.92 -11.78
CA TYR A 99 7.64 2.96 -11.98
C TYR A 99 8.91 3.44 -11.27
N ARG A 100 9.23 4.73 -11.37
CA ARG A 100 10.39 5.35 -10.73
C ARG A 100 10.34 5.24 -9.20
N ILE A 101 9.16 5.46 -8.62
CA ILE A 101 8.92 5.28 -7.18
C ILE A 101 9.06 3.80 -6.79
N LEU A 102 8.52 2.88 -7.60
CA LEU A 102 8.63 1.43 -7.37
C LEU A 102 10.09 0.96 -7.36
N VAL A 103 10.89 1.40 -8.33
CA VAL A 103 12.30 1.00 -8.46
C VAL A 103 13.22 1.77 -7.52
N GLY A 104 12.76 2.92 -7.00
CA GLY A 104 13.52 3.79 -6.09
C GLY A 104 14.40 4.82 -6.79
N LEU A 105 14.13 5.11 -8.07
CA LEU A 105 14.83 6.04 -8.96
C LEU A 105 14.14 7.42 -9.00
N SER A 106 14.09 8.12 -7.87
CA SER A 106 13.61 9.52 -7.85
C SER A 106 14.75 10.47 -8.25
N GLU A 107 14.47 11.46 -9.13
CA GLU A 107 15.41 12.47 -9.66
C GLU A 107 16.00 13.42 -8.60
N ARG A 108 15.44 13.45 -7.39
CA ARG A 108 15.99 14.28 -6.32
C ARG A 108 17.24 13.61 -5.76
N LYS A 109 18.36 14.36 -5.72
CA LYS A 109 19.54 14.01 -4.92
C LYS A 109 19.06 13.76 -3.47
N ARG A 110 19.20 12.52 -3.00
CA ARG A 110 18.88 12.14 -1.62
C ARG A 110 19.88 12.82 -0.67
N LEU A 111 19.39 13.32 0.46
CA LEU A 111 20.25 13.72 1.57
C LEU A 111 20.86 12.45 2.19
N PHE A 112 22.15 12.53 2.51
CA PHE A 112 22.96 11.43 3.03
C PHE A 112 22.58 11.13 4.48
N GLY A 113 22.06 9.92 4.75
CA GLY A 113 21.62 9.43 6.07
C GLY A 113 20.87 8.09 5.96
N ARG A 114 20.75 7.31 7.05
CA ARG A 114 20.28 5.91 7.01
C ARG A 114 18.75 5.77 7.14
N LEU A 115 18.14 5.12 6.14
CA LEU A 115 17.40 3.87 6.33
C LEU A 115 17.51 2.98 5.08
N LYS A 116 17.95 1.75 5.28
CA LYS A 116 18.27 0.74 4.26
C LYS A 116 17.14 -0.29 4.27
N CYS A 117 16.28 -0.24 3.26
CA CYS A 117 15.58 -1.37 2.61
C CYS A 117 14.73 -0.83 1.46
N ARG A 118 15.10 -1.17 0.23
CA ARG A 118 14.36 -0.89 -1.00
C ARG A 118 13.20 -1.90 -1.09
N TRP A 119 12.08 -1.53 -1.70
CA TRP A 119 10.96 -2.47 -1.88
C TRP A 119 11.35 -3.72 -2.69
N LEU A 120 12.34 -3.59 -3.59
CA LEU A 120 12.96 -4.72 -4.28
C LEU A 120 13.79 -5.63 -3.35
N ASP A 121 14.36 -5.10 -2.26
CA ASP A 121 15.07 -5.90 -1.27
C ASP A 121 14.09 -6.81 -0.51
N ASN A 122 12.85 -6.36 -0.28
CA ASN A 122 11.76 -7.17 0.27
C ASN A 122 11.25 -8.26 -0.69
N ILE A 123 11.43 -8.11 -2.01
CA ILE A 123 11.09 -9.15 -3.01
C ILE A 123 12.24 -10.16 -3.12
N LYS A 124 13.49 -9.69 -3.10
CA LYS A 124 14.68 -10.56 -3.16
C LYS A 124 14.74 -11.53 -1.99
N TRP A 125 14.44 -11.04 -0.78
CA TRP A 125 14.37 -11.87 0.43
C TRP A 125 13.35 -13.02 0.35
N VAL A 126 12.27 -12.84 -0.42
CA VAL A 126 11.22 -13.87 -0.61
C VAL A 126 11.61 -14.90 -1.68
N LEU A 127 12.52 -14.55 -2.61
CA LEU A 127 12.98 -15.43 -3.68
C LEU A 127 14.26 -16.20 -3.34
N GLU A 128 15.08 -15.71 -2.40
CA GLU A 128 16.33 -16.38 -1.97
C GLU A 128 16.15 -17.31 -0.75
N VAL A 129 14.99 -17.28 -0.09
CA VAL A 129 14.66 -18.13 1.09
C VAL A 129 13.52 -19.12 0.79
N GLY A 130 13.23 -19.35 -0.49
CA GLY A 130 12.28 -20.36 -0.97
C GLY A 130 12.99 -21.64 -1.40
#